data_AF-D5RHL7-F1
#
_entry.id   AF-D5RHL7-F1
#
_cell.length_a   1.000
_cell.length_b   1.000
_cell.length_c   1.000
_cell.angle_alpha   90.00
_cell.angle_beta   90.00
_cell.angle_gamma   90.00
#
_symmetry.space_group_name_H-M   'P 1'
#
loop_
_entity.id
_entity.type
_entity.pdbx_description
1 polymer ?
#
loop_
_entity_poly.entity_id
_entity_poly.type
_entity_poly.pdbx_seq_one_letter_code
_entity_poly.pdbx_strand_id
1 'polypeptide(L)'
;APAIAEATHLLVTAGPDAAGEDPVLAAHGAALAAAPKLRWVGYLSTTGVYGDRAGGWVEEDTPPAPGQERSRRRLAVEEAWRRLAAARGLSLDLMRCAGIYGPGRSALDELRAGRGRRVDRPGHFFSRIHVEDIARAVLAAAGRPAPGARVLHLADDLPAANAEVMAEAARLLGQAPPPLIPFAEAEAAMSPMARGFWAENRRIASARTQAGLGLLWRHPTYREGLRAVLQAEQAGAA
;
A
#
# COMPACT_ATOMS: atom_id res chain seq x y z
N ALA A 1 11.87 -22.09 15.99
CA ALA A 1 10.42 -22.06 15.69
C ALA A 1 10.11 -23.08 14.59
N PRO A 2 9.41 -24.19 14.87
CA PRO A 2 9.19 -25.29 13.92
C PRO A 2 8.54 -24.85 12.60
N ALA A 3 7.55 -23.94 12.66
CA ALA A 3 6.89 -23.42 11.48
C ALA A 3 7.84 -22.71 10.49
N ILE A 4 8.85 -21.99 11.00
CA ILE A 4 9.84 -21.28 10.16
C ILE A 4 10.77 -22.28 9.45
N ALA A 5 11.18 -23.35 10.13
CA ALA A 5 12.07 -24.35 9.55
C ALA A 5 11.42 -25.09 8.37
N GLU A 6 10.10 -25.29 8.45
CA GLU A 6 9.30 -26.00 7.45
C GLU A 6 8.75 -25.10 6.32
N ALA A 7 8.68 -23.79 6.56
CA ALA A 7 8.13 -22.85 5.60
C ALA A 7 9.00 -22.68 4.35
N THR A 8 8.36 -22.64 3.19
CA THR A 8 9.00 -22.29 1.91
C THR A 8 8.83 -20.82 1.56
N HIS A 9 7.77 -20.19 2.05
CA HIS A 9 7.41 -18.80 1.79
C HIS A 9 7.12 -18.10 3.11
N LEU A 10 7.59 -16.86 3.22
CA LEU A 10 7.26 -15.97 4.32
C LEU A 10 6.59 -14.72 3.75
N LEU A 11 5.39 -14.40 4.23
CA LEU A 11 4.76 -13.10 4.00
C LEU A 11 4.85 -12.28 5.28
N VAL A 12 5.43 -11.09 5.16
CA VAL A 12 5.57 -10.15 6.27
C VAL A 12 4.69 -8.94 6.01
N THR A 13 3.68 -8.78 6.85
CA THR A 13 2.74 -7.65 6.81
C THR A 13 3.00 -6.64 7.93
N ALA A 14 3.95 -6.93 8.82
CA ALA A 14 4.28 -6.11 9.97
C ALA A 14 4.96 -4.79 9.56
N GLY A 15 4.60 -3.72 10.27
CA GLY A 15 5.33 -2.45 10.23
C GLY A 15 6.58 -2.46 11.10
N PRO A 16 7.54 -1.54 10.86
CA PRO A 16 8.52 -1.24 11.88
C PRO A 16 7.82 -0.77 13.16
N ASP A 17 8.41 -1.06 14.30
CA ASP A 17 7.92 -0.63 15.59
C ASP A 17 8.25 0.86 15.89
N ALA A 18 8.02 1.29 17.13
CA ALA A 18 8.29 2.66 17.56
C ALA A 18 9.80 3.01 17.56
N ALA A 19 10.69 2.03 17.69
CA ALA A 19 12.14 2.20 17.59
C ALA A 19 12.64 2.15 16.14
N GLY A 20 11.79 1.71 15.20
CA GLY A 20 12.12 1.57 13.79
C GLY A 20 12.66 0.18 13.43
N GLU A 21 12.57 -0.78 14.34
CA GLU A 21 13.01 -2.16 14.12
C GLU A 21 11.90 -2.98 13.46
N ASP A 22 12.28 -3.96 12.63
CA ASP A 22 11.33 -4.93 12.10
C ASP A 22 11.08 -6.02 13.18
N PRO A 23 9.85 -6.14 13.70
CA PRO A 23 9.57 -7.06 14.81
C PRO A 23 9.75 -8.53 14.42
N VAL A 24 9.63 -8.87 13.12
CA VAL A 24 9.83 -10.24 12.65
C VAL A 24 11.31 -10.58 12.59
N LEU A 25 12.15 -9.69 12.07
CA LEU A 25 13.61 -9.86 12.08
C LEU A 25 14.16 -9.84 13.50
N ALA A 26 13.65 -8.97 14.38
CA ALA A 26 14.05 -8.92 15.78
C ALA A 26 13.72 -10.23 16.51
N ALA A 27 12.49 -10.74 16.36
CA ALA A 27 12.07 -11.96 17.06
C ALA A 27 12.59 -13.25 16.43
N HIS A 28 12.82 -13.27 15.11
CA HIS A 28 13.01 -14.52 14.36
C HIS A 28 14.18 -14.50 13.37
N GLY A 29 15.00 -13.45 13.33
CA GLY A 29 16.09 -13.29 12.37
C GLY A 29 17.05 -14.49 12.32
N ALA A 30 17.47 -15.01 13.48
CA ALA A 30 18.33 -16.19 13.55
C ALA A 30 17.66 -17.46 12.99
N ALA A 31 16.36 -17.65 13.29
CA ALA A 31 15.60 -18.79 12.78
C ALA A 31 15.40 -18.68 11.26
N LEU A 32 15.14 -17.49 10.74
CA LEU A 32 15.01 -17.22 9.30
C LEU A 32 16.35 -17.42 8.58
N ALA A 33 17.45 -16.95 9.16
CA ALA A 33 18.81 -17.15 8.65
C ALA A 33 19.25 -18.63 8.66
N ALA A 34 18.59 -19.49 9.44
CA ALA A 34 18.85 -20.93 9.49
C ALA A 34 17.79 -21.77 8.76
N ALA A 35 16.68 -21.18 8.29
CA ALA A 35 15.53 -21.92 7.73
C ALA A 35 15.89 -22.63 6.41
N PRO A 36 15.98 -23.97 6.35
CA PRO A 36 16.54 -24.66 5.19
C PRO A 36 15.63 -24.66 3.97
N LYS A 37 14.30 -24.61 4.17
CA LYS A 37 13.30 -24.69 3.09
C LYS A 37 12.85 -23.33 2.56
N LEU A 38 13.19 -22.25 3.28
CA LEU A 38 12.76 -20.90 2.93
C LEU A 38 13.42 -20.48 1.61
N ARG A 39 12.59 -20.10 0.64
CA ARG A 39 13.03 -19.70 -0.71
C ARG A 39 12.50 -18.33 -1.14
N TRP A 40 11.41 -17.88 -0.54
CA TRP A 40 10.75 -16.63 -0.91
C TRP A 40 10.31 -15.84 0.31
N VAL A 41 10.49 -14.52 0.25
CA VAL A 41 9.98 -13.56 1.22
C VAL A 41 9.21 -12.47 0.48
N GLY A 42 7.97 -12.23 0.87
CA GLY A 42 7.21 -11.06 0.48
C GLY A 42 7.11 -10.10 1.65
N TYR A 43 7.55 -8.85 1.48
CA TYR A 43 7.45 -7.82 2.50
C TYR A 43 6.50 -6.71 2.03
N LEU A 44 5.40 -6.50 2.76
CA LEU A 44 4.48 -5.38 2.50
C LEU A 44 5.08 -4.09 3.05
N SER A 45 5.61 -3.29 2.14
CA SER A 45 6.15 -1.96 2.38
C SER A 45 5.11 -0.87 2.04
N THR A 46 5.56 0.36 1.89
CA THR A 46 4.73 1.49 1.49
C THR A 46 5.40 2.33 0.42
N THR A 47 4.60 2.95 -0.44
CA THR A 47 5.06 3.99 -1.37
C THR A 47 5.60 5.24 -0.66
N GLY A 48 5.40 5.39 0.66
CA GLY A 48 5.98 6.45 1.48
C GLY A 48 7.51 6.54 1.39
N VAL A 49 8.19 5.45 1.05
CA VAL A 49 9.66 5.42 0.87
C VAL A 49 10.13 6.33 -0.27
N TYR A 50 9.24 6.72 -1.19
CA TYR A 50 9.57 7.63 -2.27
C TYR A 50 9.53 9.10 -1.87
N GLY A 51 8.93 9.45 -0.74
CA GLY A 51 8.78 10.85 -0.30
C GLY A 51 7.90 11.69 -1.21
N ASP A 52 8.11 13.00 -1.19
CA ASP A 52 7.44 13.94 -2.08
C ASP A 52 8.07 13.91 -3.48
N ARG A 53 7.22 13.95 -4.50
CA ARG A 53 7.59 14.05 -5.92
C ARG A 53 6.85 15.17 -6.64
N ALA A 54 6.26 16.09 -5.88
CA ALA A 54 5.48 17.22 -6.40
C ALA A 54 4.37 16.78 -7.39
N GLY A 55 3.80 15.58 -7.19
CA GLY A 55 2.77 15.00 -8.07
C GLY A 55 3.31 14.30 -9.32
N GLY A 56 4.63 14.12 -9.44
CA GLY A 56 5.27 13.35 -10.49
C GLY A 56 5.02 11.84 -10.39
N TRP A 57 5.27 11.14 -11.50
CA TRP A 57 5.19 9.69 -11.59
C TRP A 57 6.41 9.00 -10.97
N VAL A 58 6.17 7.83 -10.38
CA VAL A 58 7.16 6.99 -9.72
C VAL A 58 7.04 5.57 -10.28
N GLU A 59 8.16 5.09 -10.80
CA GLU A 59 8.36 3.72 -11.30
C GLU A 59 9.14 2.88 -10.26
N GLU A 60 9.12 1.55 -10.38
CA GLU A 60 9.75 0.65 -9.39
C GLU A 60 11.27 0.88 -9.22
N ASP A 61 11.96 1.40 -10.23
CA ASP A 61 13.39 1.73 -10.22
C ASP A 61 13.69 3.17 -9.77
N THR A 62 12.67 3.97 -9.47
CA THR A 62 12.87 5.31 -8.89
C THR A 62 13.63 5.18 -7.56
N PRO A 63 14.70 5.96 -7.31
CA PRO A 63 15.40 5.89 -6.04
C PRO A 63 14.50 6.34 -4.87
N PRO A 64 14.43 5.59 -3.75
CA PRO A 64 13.75 6.04 -2.54
C PRO A 64 14.33 7.36 -2.01
N ALA A 65 13.46 8.25 -1.52
CA ALA A 65 13.84 9.53 -0.94
C ALA A 65 12.85 9.94 0.17
N PRO A 66 12.77 9.16 1.27
CA PRO A 66 11.73 9.37 2.28
C PRO A 66 11.95 10.69 3.06
N GLY A 67 10.95 11.57 3.01
CA GLY A 67 10.92 12.80 3.81
C GLY A 67 10.50 12.55 5.25
N GLN A 68 9.52 11.67 5.45
CA GLN A 68 8.96 11.36 6.77
C GLN A 68 9.75 10.28 7.52
N GLU A 69 9.84 10.44 8.85
CA GLU A 69 10.50 9.50 9.76
C GLU A 69 9.98 8.07 9.64
N ARG A 70 8.65 7.88 9.59
CA ARG A 70 8.02 6.57 9.38
C ARG A 70 8.46 5.90 8.07
N SER A 71 8.68 6.69 7.03
CA SER A 71 9.10 6.19 5.71
C SER A 71 10.60 5.85 5.70
N ARG A 72 11.42 6.59 6.45
CA ARG A 72 12.84 6.25 6.65
C ARG A 72 13.00 4.92 7.38
N ARG A 73 12.23 4.71 8.45
CA ARG A 73 12.17 3.43 9.17
C ARG A 73 11.75 2.30 8.25
N ARG A 74 10.72 2.53 7.42
CA ARG A 74 10.29 1.54 6.43
C ARG A 74 11.41 1.18 5.46
N LEU A 75 12.13 2.17 4.92
CA LEU A 75 13.25 1.94 4.01
C LEU A 75 14.38 1.16 4.71
N ALA A 76 14.70 1.48 5.96
CA ALA A 76 15.71 0.73 6.73
C ALA A 76 15.32 -0.75 6.90
N VAL A 77 14.03 -1.04 7.09
CA VAL A 77 13.51 -2.41 7.12
C VAL A 77 13.60 -3.08 5.74
N GLU A 78 13.28 -2.39 4.64
CA GLU A 78 13.50 -2.94 3.30
C GLU A 78 14.96 -3.36 3.11
N GLU A 79 15.92 -2.54 3.54
CA GLU A 79 17.35 -2.85 3.47
C GLU A 79 17.74 -4.02 4.39
N ALA A 80 17.11 -4.18 5.55
CA ALA A 80 17.33 -5.33 6.41
C ALA A 80 16.87 -6.65 5.76
N TRP A 81 15.71 -6.63 5.11
CA TRP A 81 15.21 -7.77 4.33
C TRP A 81 16.11 -8.06 3.13
N ARG A 82 16.60 -7.03 2.41
CA ARG A 82 17.57 -7.22 1.32
C ARG A 82 18.83 -7.92 1.79
N ARG A 83 19.39 -7.53 2.94
CA ARG A 83 20.59 -8.18 3.51
C ARG A 83 20.35 -9.65 3.82
N LEU A 84 19.23 -9.99 4.47
CA LEU A 84 18.89 -11.38 4.77
C LEU A 84 18.71 -12.20 3.48
N ALA A 85 17.97 -11.66 2.51
CA ALA A 85 17.71 -12.32 1.25
C ALA A 85 19.00 -12.57 0.45
N ALA A 86 19.89 -11.58 0.38
CA ALA A 86 21.18 -11.70 -0.29
C ALA A 86 22.08 -12.76 0.38
N ALA A 87 22.19 -12.74 1.71
CA ALA A 87 22.99 -13.71 2.47
C ALA A 87 22.51 -15.16 2.30
N ARG A 88 21.23 -15.34 2.02
CA ARG A 88 20.58 -16.66 1.90
C ARG A 88 20.21 -17.05 0.47
N GLY A 89 20.47 -16.21 -0.52
CA GLY A 89 20.04 -16.42 -1.91
C GLY A 89 18.52 -16.52 -2.07
N LEU A 90 17.74 -15.84 -1.23
CA LEU A 90 16.28 -15.87 -1.28
C LEU A 90 15.75 -14.97 -2.41
N SER A 91 14.60 -15.35 -2.96
CA SER A 91 13.75 -14.42 -3.72
C SER A 91 13.07 -13.47 -2.74
N LEU A 92 13.20 -12.16 -2.94
CA LEU A 92 12.59 -11.14 -2.10
C LEU A 92 11.71 -10.23 -2.96
N ASP A 93 10.44 -10.12 -2.60
CA ASP A 93 9.50 -9.16 -3.17
C ASP A 93 9.20 -8.05 -2.15
N LEU A 94 9.70 -6.85 -2.42
CA LEU A 94 9.38 -5.63 -1.69
C LEU A 94 8.13 -4.99 -2.29
N MET A 95 6.99 -5.27 -1.69
CA MET A 95 5.67 -4.87 -2.20
C MET A 95 5.28 -3.52 -1.61
N ARG A 96 5.55 -2.43 -2.33
CA ARG A 96 5.27 -1.06 -1.89
C ARG A 96 3.79 -0.74 -2.12
N CYS A 97 3.00 -0.81 -1.06
CA CYS A 97 1.56 -0.56 -1.12
C CYS A 97 1.24 0.94 -1.17
N ALA A 98 0.28 1.29 -2.03
CA ALA A 98 -0.42 2.56 -2.03
C ALA A 98 -1.47 2.63 -0.90
N GLY A 99 -2.37 3.63 -0.92
CA GLY A 99 -3.44 3.75 0.06
C GLY A 99 -4.42 2.58 -0.01
N ILE A 100 -4.35 1.67 0.97
CA ILE A 100 -5.16 0.45 1.01
C ILE A 100 -6.61 0.79 1.36
N TYR A 101 -7.54 0.30 0.54
CA TYR A 101 -8.98 0.37 0.82
C TYR A 101 -9.68 -0.96 0.51
N GLY A 102 -10.88 -1.14 1.04
CA GLY A 102 -11.70 -2.34 0.87
C GLY A 102 -12.91 -2.31 1.82
N PRO A 103 -13.65 -3.43 1.96
CA PRO A 103 -14.75 -3.53 2.90
C PRO A 103 -14.34 -3.15 4.34
N GLY A 104 -15.12 -2.29 4.99
CA GLY A 104 -14.86 -1.77 6.32
C GLY A 104 -13.75 -0.70 6.41
N ARG A 105 -13.13 -0.34 5.28
CA ARG A 105 -12.14 0.74 5.19
C ARG A 105 -12.14 1.36 3.79
N SER A 106 -13.09 2.26 3.55
CA SER A 106 -13.27 2.95 2.27
C SER A 106 -13.84 4.36 2.44
N ALA A 107 -13.89 5.12 1.34
CA ALA A 107 -14.59 6.40 1.31
C ALA A 107 -16.10 6.28 1.58
N LEU A 108 -16.71 5.10 1.32
CA LEU A 108 -18.10 4.83 1.67
C LEU A 108 -18.28 4.80 3.20
N ASP A 109 -17.36 4.13 3.89
CA ASP A 109 -17.35 4.06 5.37
C ASP A 109 -17.15 5.43 6.00
N GLU A 110 -16.24 6.23 5.43
CA GLU A 110 -15.98 7.59 5.89
C GLU A 110 -17.21 8.49 5.75
N LEU A 111 -17.92 8.41 4.62
CA LEU A 111 -19.15 9.18 4.39
C LEU A 111 -20.27 8.76 5.34
N ARG A 112 -20.53 7.45 5.47
CA ARG A 112 -21.57 6.95 6.39
C ARG A 112 -21.30 7.33 7.84
N ALA A 113 -20.03 7.42 8.23
CA ALA A 113 -19.66 7.81 9.59
C ALA A 113 -19.52 9.33 9.80
N GLY A 114 -19.94 10.17 8.83
CA GLY A 114 -19.91 11.63 8.93
C GLY A 114 -18.49 12.25 8.88
N ARG A 115 -17.47 11.44 8.56
CA ARG A 115 -16.06 11.85 8.50
C ARG A 115 -15.57 12.15 7.10
N GLY A 116 -16.33 11.80 6.06
CA GLY A 116 -15.99 12.11 4.68
C GLY A 116 -15.84 13.62 4.47
N ARG A 117 -14.73 14.03 3.87
CA ARG A 117 -14.40 15.42 3.56
C ARG A 117 -13.93 15.50 2.12
N ARG A 118 -14.49 16.42 1.33
CA ARG A 118 -14.05 16.70 -0.05
C ARG A 118 -13.06 17.85 -0.04
N VAL A 119 -11.77 17.52 0.04
CA VAL A 119 -10.72 18.52 0.16
C VAL A 119 -10.24 18.97 -1.21
N ASP A 120 -10.29 20.28 -1.47
CA ASP A 120 -9.75 20.91 -2.66
C ASP A 120 -8.29 21.26 -2.48
N ARG A 121 -7.44 20.53 -3.21
CA ARG A 121 -6.02 20.82 -3.34
C ARG A 121 -5.59 20.52 -4.77
N PRO A 122 -5.62 21.52 -5.66
CA PRO A 122 -5.26 21.34 -7.05
C PRO A 122 -3.88 20.72 -7.21
N GLY A 123 -3.76 19.74 -8.10
CA GLY A 123 -2.50 19.03 -8.37
C GLY A 123 -2.07 18.02 -7.31
N HIS A 124 -2.87 17.76 -6.26
CA HIS A 124 -2.57 16.74 -5.26
C HIS A 124 -3.27 15.39 -5.57
N PHE A 125 -2.50 14.31 -5.52
CA PHE A 125 -2.97 12.97 -5.89
C PHE A 125 -2.71 11.97 -4.77
N PHE A 126 -3.64 11.04 -4.61
CA PHE A 126 -3.41 9.82 -3.85
C PHE A 126 -3.50 8.62 -4.80
N SER A 127 -2.49 7.76 -4.75
CA SER A 127 -2.58 6.42 -5.33
C SER A 127 -3.22 5.48 -4.30
N ARG A 128 -4.02 4.52 -4.75
CA ARG A 128 -4.78 3.60 -3.90
C ARG A 128 -4.61 2.18 -4.38
N ILE A 129 -4.98 1.20 -3.58
CA ILE A 129 -5.05 -0.20 -4.01
C ILE A 129 -6.13 -0.92 -3.21
N HIS A 130 -6.95 -1.70 -3.91
CA HIS A 130 -7.97 -2.50 -3.24
C HIS A 130 -7.30 -3.70 -2.54
N VAL A 131 -7.73 -4.02 -1.32
CA VAL A 131 -7.14 -5.09 -0.48
C VAL A 131 -7.13 -6.46 -1.19
N GLU A 132 -8.13 -6.72 -2.03
CA GLU A 132 -8.19 -7.95 -2.82
C GLU A 132 -7.08 -8.01 -3.88
N ASP A 133 -6.73 -6.89 -4.52
CA ASP A 133 -5.66 -6.86 -5.50
C ASP A 133 -4.28 -7.00 -4.86
N ILE A 134 -4.13 -6.58 -3.59
CA ILE A 134 -2.93 -6.91 -2.80
C ILE A 134 -2.83 -8.42 -2.62
N ALA A 135 -3.92 -9.09 -2.21
CA ALA A 135 -3.92 -10.54 -2.01
C ALA A 135 -3.60 -11.28 -3.32
N ARG A 136 -4.17 -10.85 -4.45
CA ARG A 136 -3.88 -11.40 -5.77
C ARG A 136 -2.41 -11.22 -6.17
N ALA A 137 -1.85 -10.03 -5.97
CA ALA A 137 -0.45 -9.75 -6.26
C ALA A 137 0.50 -10.60 -5.39
N VAL A 138 0.22 -10.72 -4.09
CA VAL A 138 1.01 -11.54 -3.17
C VAL A 138 1.03 -12.99 -3.61
N LEU A 139 -0.14 -13.57 -3.93
CA LEU A 139 -0.23 -14.95 -4.39
C LEU A 139 0.48 -15.16 -5.74
N ALA A 140 0.33 -14.23 -6.68
CA ALA A 140 1.02 -14.28 -7.97
C ALA A 140 2.54 -14.18 -7.82
N ALA A 141 3.02 -13.29 -6.94
CA ALA A 141 4.43 -13.10 -6.65
C ALA A 141 5.07 -14.33 -5.99
N ALA A 142 4.40 -14.90 -4.98
CA ALA A 142 4.83 -16.15 -4.33
C ALA A 142 4.86 -17.33 -5.32
N GLY A 143 3.92 -17.38 -6.27
CA GLY A 143 3.90 -18.37 -7.34
C GLY A 143 4.95 -18.16 -8.44
N ARG A 144 5.60 -16.99 -8.49
CA ARG A 144 6.62 -16.61 -9.49
C ARG A 144 7.83 -15.93 -8.82
N PRO A 145 8.59 -16.67 -7.99
CA PRO A 145 9.77 -16.13 -7.35
C PRO A 145 10.80 -15.70 -8.40
N ALA A 146 11.39 -14.53 -8.22
CA ALA A 146 12.48 -14.04 -9.06
C ALA A 146 13.78 -14.01 -8.23
N PRO A 147 14.95 -14.38 -8.81
CA PRO A 147 16.22 -14.31 -8.10
C PRO A 147 16.51 -12.90 -7.57
N GLY A 148 17.00 -12.82 -6.33
CA GLY A 148 17.35 -11.57 -5.68
C GLY A 148 16.12 -10.77 -5.23
N ALA A 149 16.28 -9.45 -5.13
CA ALA A 149 15.25 -8.56 -4.62
C ALA A 149 14.56 -7.77 -5.73
N ARG A 150 13.24 -7.92 -5.85
CA ARG A 150 12.36 -7.21 -6.77
C ARG A 150 11.48 -6.23 -6.00
N VAL A 151 11.29 -5.03 -6.55
CA VAL A 151 10.31 -4.06 -6.06
C VAL A 151 9.02 -4.23 -6.86
N LEU A 152 7.89 -4.24 -6.18
CA LEU A 152 6.56 -4.32 -6.79
C LEU A 152 5.69 -3.18 -6.27
N HIS A 153 5.05 -2.44 -7.18
CA HIS A 153 4.09 -1.40 -6.87
C HIS A 153 2.69 -1.98 -6.79
N LEU A 154 2.10 -1.92 -5.59
CA LEU A 154 0.70 -2.29 -5.40
C LEU A 154 -0.13 -1.01 -5.35
N ALA A 155 -0.50 -0.54 -6.54
CA ALA A 155 -1.31 0.66 -6.80
C ALA A 155 -2.25 0.39 -7.98
N ASP A 156 -3.48 0.87 -7.89
CA ASP A 156 -4.43 0.89 -9.01
C ASP A 156 -3.95 1.84 -10.13
N ASP A 157 -4.62 1.81 -11.28
CA ASP A 157 -4.19 2.50 -12.49
C ASP A 157 -4.55 4.00 -12.51
N LEU A 158 -5.27 4.49 -11.50
CA LEU A 158 -5.80 5.85 -11.47
C LEU A 158 -5.51 6.58 -10.15
N PRO A 159 -4.32 7.23 -10.03
CA PRO A 159 -4.08 8.24 -9.02
C PRO A 159 -5.13 9.35 -9.13
N ALA A 160 -5.84 9.61 -8.03
CA ALA A 160 -7.00 10.52 -8.04
C ALA A 160 -6.99 11.46 -6.83
N ALA A 161 -7.53 12.65 -7.02
CA ALA A 161 -7.69 13.63 -5.95
C ALA A 161 -8.67 13.11 -4.87
N ASN A 162 -8.50 13.54 -3.62
CA ASN A 162 -9.42 13.18 -2.54
C ASN A 162 -10.88 13.55 -2.88
N ALA A 163 -11.11 14.76 -3.40
CA ALA A 163 -12.44 15.25 -3.72
C ALA A 163 -13.18 14.39 -4.75
N GLU A 164 -12.46 13.81 -5.73
CA GLU A 164 -13.03 12.95 -6.77
C GLU A 164 -13.48 11.59 -6.22
N VAL A 165 -12.66 10.99 -5.35
CA VAL A 165 -12.98 9.70 -4.72
C VAL A 165 -14.16 9.84 -3.76
N MET A 166 -14.21 10.93 -2.99
CA MET A 166 -15.33 11.22 -2.11
C MET A 166 -16.63 11.53 -2.87
N ALA A 167 -16.53 12.22 -4.01
CA ALA A 167 -17.71 12.47 -4.85
C ALA A 167 -18.27 11.18 -5.44
N GLU A 168 -17.41 10.26 -5.90
CA GLU A 168 -17.86 8.95 -6.40
C GLU A 168 -18.47 8.09 -5.30
N ALA A 169 -17.88 8.09 -4.10
CA ALA A 169 -18.45 7.37 -2.96
C ALA A 169 -19.85 7.90 -2.61
N ALA A 170 -20.06 9.22 -2.60
CA ALA A 170 -21.37 9.81 -2.37
C ALA A 170 -22.38 9.45 -3.47
N ARG A 171 -21.93 9.46 -4.74
CA ARG A 171 -22.73 9.03 -5.89
C ARG A 171 -23.19 7.57 -5.75
N LEU A 172 -22.29 6.67 -5.36
CA LEU A 172 -22.60 5.25 -5.14
C LEU A 172 -23.58 5.03 -3.98
N LEU A 173 -23.53 5.88 -2.94
CA LEU A 173 -24.46 5.85 -1.81
C LEU A 173 -25.81 6.54 -2.11
N GLY A 174 -25.98 7.17 -3.27
CA GLY A 174 -27.18 7.95 -3.59
C GLY A 174 -27.33 9.22 -2.74
N GLN A 175 -26.21 9.78 -2.25
CA GLN A 175 -26.19 10.96 -1.38
C GLN A 175 -25.60 12.18 -2.11
N ALA A 176 -25.98 13.38 -1.66
CA ALA A 176 -25.28 14.59 -2.09
C ALA A 176 -23.82 14.55 -1.61
N PRO A 177 -22.84 14.88 -2.47
CA PRO A 177 -21.45 14.90 -2.03
C PRO A 177 -21.23 16.01 -0.99
N PRO A 178 -20.36 15.81 0.02
CA PRO A 178 -19.99 16.86 0.98
C PRO A 178 -19.56 18.15 0.27
N PRO A 179 -19.70 19.34 0.88
CA PRO A 179 -19.18 20.56 0.28
C PRO A 179 -17.67 20.46 0.05
N LEU A 180 -17.22 21.10 -1.02
CA LEU A 180 -15.80 21.20 -1.32
C LEU A 180 -15.17 22.20 -0.34
N ILE A 181 -14.11 21.78 0.37
CA ILE A 181 -13.42 22.61 1.36
C ILE A 181 -11.99 22.92 0.91
N PRO A 182 -11.52 24.19 1.01
CA PRO A 182 -10.14 24.53 0.71
C PRO A 182 -9.15 23.74 1.58
N PHE A 183 -8.00 23.35 1.02
CA PHE A 183 -6.99 22.60 1.78
C PHE A 183 -6.58 23.27 3.09
N ALA A 184 -6.37 24.59 3.09
CA ALA A 184 -5.96 25.32 4.29
C ALA A 184 -6.97 25.19 5.45
N GLU A 185 -8.27 25.19 5.14
CA GLU A 185 -9.32 24.98 6.13
C GLU A 185 -9.34 23.52 6.61
N ALA A 186 -9.26 22.58 5.67
CA ALA A 186 -9.24 21.17 5.99
C ALA A 186 -8.03 20.79 6.87
N GLU A 187 -6.86 21.33 6.55
CA GLU A 187 -5.58 21.08 7.24
C GLU A 187 -5.62 21.51 8.71
N ALA A 188 -6.30 22.61 9.03
CA ALA A 188 -6.42 23.10 10.41
C ALA A 188 -7.15 22.09 11.33
N ALA A 189 -8.04 21.27 10.77
CA ALA A 189 -8.77 20.23 11.49
C ALA A 189 -8.09 18.84 11.44
N MET A 190 -6.95 18.70 10.74
CA MET A 190 -6.29 17.41 10.56
C MET A 190 -5.38 17.03 11.73
N SER A 191 -5.40 15.75 12.09
CA SER A 191 -4.40 15.18 12.98
C SER A 191 -2.99 15.30 12.38
N PRO A 192 -1.91 15.24 13.19
CA PRO A 192 -0.54 15.24 12.67
C PRO A 192 -0.29 14.13 11.63
N MET A 193 -0.90 12.95 11.83
CA MET A 193 -0.78 11.85 10.87
C MET A 193 -1.47 12.15 9.54
N ALA A 194 -2.68 12.74 9.57
CA ALA A 194 -3.39 13.14 8.37
C ALA A 194 -2.60 14.20 7.60
N ARG A 195 -2.09 15.24 8.27
CA ARG A 195 -1.22 16.26 7.65
C ARG A 195 0.01 15.64 7.00
N GLY A 196 0.63 14.64 7.63
CA GLY A 196 1.76 13.90 7.06
C GLY A 196 1.44 13.19 5.74
N PHE A 197 0.22 12.71 5.52
CA PHE A 197 -0.18 12.16 4.21
C PHE A 197 -0.32 13.23 3.13
N TRP A 198 -0.78 14.42 3.52
CA TRP A 198 -0.90 15.56 2.61
C TRP A 198 0.43 16.29 2.36
N ALA A 199 1.44 16.10 3.20
CA ALA A 199 2.74 16.76 3.04
C ALA A 199 3.54 16.28 1.82
N GLU A 200 3.24 15.10 1.27
CA GLU A 200 3.93 14.50 0.13
C GLU A 200 2.96 14.18 -1.00
N ASN A 201 3.38 14.34 -2.25
CA ASN A 201 2.54 14.16 -3.43
C ASN A 201 3.27 13.37 -4.52
N ARG A 202 2.69 12.25 -4.95
CA ARG A 202 3.29 11.34 -5.95
C ARG A 202 2.22 10.49 -6.62
N ARG A 203 2.50 10.06 -7.86
CA ARG A 203 1.68 9.11 -8.63
C ARG A 203 2.48 7.83 -8.82
N ILE A 204 1.89 6.69 -8.51
CA ILE A 204 2.58 5.39 -8.53
C ILE A 204 2.16 4.64 -9.79
N ALA A 205 3.12 4.32 -10.66
CA ALA A 205 2.88 3.46 -11.81
C ALA A 205 2.94 1.99 -11.38
N SER A 206 2.03 1.15 -11.86
CA SER A 206 2.00 -0.29 -11.50
C SER A 206 1.98 -1.23 -12.71
N ALA A 207 2.12 -0.69 -13.93
CA ALA A 207 2.08 -1.46 -15.17
C ALA A 207 3.18 -2.54 -15.23
N ARG A 208 4.39 -2.24 -14.74
CA ARG A 208 5.50 -3.22 -14.69
C ARG A 208 5.21 -4.34 -13.72
N THR A 209 4.60 -4.04 -12.57
CA THR A 209 4.15 -5.05 -11.60
C THR A 209 3.07 -5.96 -12.21
N GLN A 210 2.06 -5.39 -12.86
CA GLN A 210 1.02 -6.14 -13.56
C GLN A 210 1.61 -7.07 -14.64
N ALA A 211 2.48 -6.54 -15.51
CA ALA A 211 3.15 -7.31 -16.54
C ALA A 211 4.05 -8.42 -15.96
N GLY A 212 4.86 -8.10 -14.95
CA GLY A 212 5.80 -9.03 -14.32
C GLY A 212 5.12 -10.16 -13.55
N LEU A 213 3.93 -9.91 -12.99
CA LEU A 213 3.12 -10.93 -12.31
C LEU A 213 2.13 -11.63 -13.25
N GLY A 214 1.94 -11.13 -14.47
CA GLY A 214 0.97 -11.66 -15.43
C GLY A 214 -0.47 -11.52 -14.94
N LEU A 215 -0.80 -10.39 -14.31
CA LEU A 215 -2.13 -10.09 -13.81
C LEU A 215 -2.58 -8.70 -14.26
N LEU A 216 -3.90 -8.52 -14.35
CA LEU A 216 -4.54 -7.22 -14.38
C LEU A 216 -5.25 -6.99 -13.04
N TRP A 217 -5.32 -5.74 -12.57
CA TRP A 217 -6.09 -5.40 -11.38
C TRP A 217 -7.57 -5.73 -11.56
N ARG A 218 -8.17 -6.33 -10.54
CA ARG A 218 -9.62 -6.57 -10.50
C ARG A 218 -10.36 -5.24 -10.30
N HIS A 219 -9.71 -4.33 -9.58
CA HIS A 219 -10.20 -2.98 -9.28
C HIS A 219 -9.20 -1.96 -9.86
N PRO A 220 -9.18 -1.79 -11.20
CA PRO A 220 -8.17 -0.96 -11.88
C PRO A 220 -8.28 0.52 -11.52
N THR A 221 -9.43 0.97 -11.02
CA THR A 221 -9.56 2.32 -10.45
C THR A 221 -10.37 2.29 -9.16
N TYR A 222 -10.32 3.39 -8.42
CA TYR A 222 -11.18 3.62 -7.26
C TYR A 222 -12.67 3.47 -7.58
N ARG A 223 -13.12 3.64 -8.83
CA ARG A 223 -14.54 3.52 -9.20
C ARG A 223 -15.00 2.07 -9.15
N GLU A 224 -14.26 1.16 -9.77
CA GLU A 224 -14.53 -0.27 -9.75
C GLU A 224 -14.40 -0.80 -8.31
N GLY A 225 -13.35 -0.41 -7.59
CA GLY A 225 -13.16 -0.91 -6.24
C GLY A 225 -14.19 -0.39 -5.25
N LEU A 226 -14.59 0.89 -5.28
CA LEU A 226 -15.67 1.37 -4.41
C LEU A 226 -17.01 0.67 -4.74
N ARG A 227 -17.29 0.40 -6.02
CA ARG A 227 -18.46 -0.39 -6.41
C ARG A 227 -18.41 -1.81 -5.83
N ALA A 228 -17.25 -2.45 -5.89
CA ALA A 228 -17.06 -3.79 -5.33
C ALA A 228 -17.19 -3.81 -3.81
N VAL A 229 -16.69 -2.79 -3.11
CA VAL A 229 -16.89 -2.63 -1.67
C VAL A 229 -18.39 -2.57 -1.33
N LEU A 230 -19.14 -1.71 -2.02
CA LEU A 230 -20.58 -1.59 -1.79
C LEU A 230 -21.33 -2.91 -2.02
N GLN A 231 -20.97 -3.65 -3.08
CA GLN A 231 -21.56 -4.96 -3.38
C GLN A 231 -21.23 -6.01 -2.30
N ALA A 232 -19.99 -6.03 -1.81
CA ALA A 232 -19.57 -6.97 -0.76
C ALA A 232 -20.30 -6.71 0.56
N GLU A 233 -20.51 -5.45 0.93
CA GLU A 233 -21.29 -5.07 2.12
C GLU A 233 -22.75 -5.50 2.01
N GLN A 234 -23.37 -5.32 0.84
CA GLN A 234 -24.75 -5.74 0.59
C GLN A 234 -24.92 -7.25 0.66
N ALA A 235 -23.96 -8.01 0.13
CA ALA A 235 -23.96 -9.47 0.20
C ALA A 235 -23.73 -10.01 1.62
N GLY A 236 -22.99 -9.29 2.47
CA GLY A 236 -22.78 -9.67 3.87
C GLY A 236 -23.92 -9.29 4.82
N ALA A 237 -24.84 -8.41 4.38
CA ALA A 237 -26.01 -7.99 5.15
C ALA A 237 -27.29 -8.81 4.82
N ALA A 238 -27.24 -9.63 3.76
CA ALA A 238 -28.29 -10.55 3.33
C ALA A 238 -28.09 -11.94 3.94
#